data_AF-A0AAX3A4G5-F1
#
_entry.id   AF-A0AAX3A4G5-F1
#
_cell.length_a   1.000
_cell.length_b   1.000
_cell.length_c   1.000
_cell.angle_alpha   90.00
_cell.angle_beta   90.00
_cell.angle_gamma   90.00
#
_symmetry.space_group_name_H-M   'P 1'
#
loop_
_entity.id
_entity.type
_entity.pdbx_description
1 polymer ?
#
loop_
_entity_poly.entity_id
_entity_poly.type
_entity_poly.pdbx_seq_one_letter_code
_entity_poly.pdbx_strand_id
1 'polypeptide(L)'
;MAGDPTAVVRAAQRGCDEFVAIVAAAVGEGSAQRYSAILLTGAHGAAGLEASGLLTTDKWDTSAEELIDALLATVPYAASPDCS
;
A
#
# COMPACT_ATOMS: atom_id res chain seq x y z
N MET A 1 20.48 -3.52 -23.47
CA MET A 1 19.58 -4.69 -23.69
C MET A 1 18.20 -4.29 -23.23
N ALA A 2 17.21 -4.27 -24.12
CA ALA A 2 15.82 -4.11 -23.70
C ALA A 2 15.34 -5.49 -23.21
N GLY A 3 15.01 -5.59 -21.91
CA GLY A 3 14.45 -6.82 -21.34
C GLY A 3 13.10 -7.16 -21.96
N ASP A 4 12.68 -8.43 -21.88
CA ASP A 4 11.37 -8.87 -22.34
C ASP A 4 10.26 -8.13 -21.57
N PRO A 5 9.48 -7.24 -22.22
CA PRO A 5 8.42 -6.50 -21.54
C PRO A 5 7.35 -7.44 -20.95
N THR A 6 7.16 -8.63 -21.52
CA THR A 6 6.23 -9.65 -21.00
C THR A 6 6.71 -10.21 -19.66
N ALA A 7 8.01 -10.48 -19.53
CA ALA A 7 8.61 -10.93 -18.27
C ALA A 7 8.48 -9.86 -17.17
N VAL A 8 8.64 -8.57 -17.52
CA VAL A 8 8.45 -7.44 -16.58
C VAL A 8 7.01 -7.37 -16.10
N VAL A 9 6.03 -7.48 -16.99
CA VAL A 9 4.61 -7.47 -16.63
C VAL A 9 4.27 -8.65 -15.70
N ARG A 10 4.75 -9.85 -15.99
CA ARG A 10 4.51 -11.03 -15.12
C ARG A 10 5.13 -10.86 -13.73
N ALA A 11 6.33 -10.30 -13.65
CA ALA A 11 6.97 -10.03 -12.36
C ALA A 11 6.19 -9.00 -11.55
N ALA A 12 5.72 -7.92 -12.20
CA ALA A 12 4.89 -6.91 -11.56
C ALA A 12 3.55 -7.48 -11.07
N GLN A 13 2.88 -8.30 -11.90
CA GLN A 13 1.63 -8.97 -11.53
C GLN A 13 1.80 -9.85 -10.30
N ARG A 14 2.86 -10.68 -10.26
CA ARG A 14 3.15 -11.52 -9.10
C ARG A 14 3.35 -10.68 -7.83
N GLY A 15 4.02 -9.54 -7.94
CA GLY A 15 4.18 -8.61 -6.81
C GLY A 15 2.84 -8.05 -6.33
N CYS A 16 1.96 -7.66 -7.26
CA CYS A 16 0.61 -7.20 -6.93
C CYS A 16 -0.24 -8.30 -6.28
N ASP A 17 -0.18 -9.54 -6.79
CA ASP A 17 -0.94 -10.67 -6.25
C ASP A 17 -0.49 -11.00 -4.82
N GLU A 18 0.82 -11.02 -4.57
CA GLU A 18 1.37 -11.24 -3.23
C GLU A 18 0.95 -10.12 -2.27
N PHE A 19 1.00 -8.86 -2.72
CA PHE A 19 0.55 -7.73 -1.90
C PHE A 19 -0.94 -7.84 -1.54
N VAL A 20 -1.79 -8.22 -2.50
CA VAL A 20 -3.22 -8.45 -2.25
C VAL A 20 -3.42 -9.59 -1.26
N ALA A 21 -2.63 -10.65 -1.32
CA ALA A 21 -2.70 -11.77 -0.37
C ALA A 21 -2.34 -11.33 1.07
N ILE A 22 -1.31 -10.49 1.23
CA ILE A 22 -0.94 -9.92 2.54
C ILE A 22 -2.09 -9.07 3.10
N VAL A 23 -2.66 -8.19 2.27
CA VAL A 23 -3.78 -7.34 2.69
C VAL A 23 -5.01 -8.19 3.01
N ALA A 24 -5.29 -9.24 2.24
CA ALA A 24 -6.38 -10.18 2.52
C ALA A 24 -6.25 -10.85 3.89
N ALA A 25 -5.02 -11.21 4.29
CA ALA A 25 -4.77 -11.76 5.62
C ALA A 25 -5.07 -10.77 6.75
N ALA A 26 -5.00 -9.46 6.49
CA ALA A 26 -5.32 -8.42 7.47
C ALA A 26 -6.81 -8.01 7.47
N VAL A 27 -7.43 -7.85 6.29
CA VAL A 27 -8.78 -7.22 6.17
C VAL A 27 -9.87 -8.20 5.73
N GLY A 28 -9.52 -9.45 5.47
CA GLY A 28 -10.37 -10.46 4.85
C GLY A 28 -10.44 -10.34 3.31
N GLU A 29 -10.65 -11.47 2.63
CA GLU A 29 -10.65 -11.56 1.16
C GLU A 29 -11.64 -10.60 0.48
N GLY A 30 -12.83 -10.44 1.06
CA GLY A 30 -13.89 -9.59 0.49
C GLY A 30 -13.53 -8.10 0.41
N SER A 31 -12.57 -7.65 1.22
CA SER A 31 -12.12 -6.25 1.27
C SER A 31 -10.70 -6.06 0.73
N ALA A 32 -9.98 -7.16 0.46
CA ALA A 32 -8.56 -7.17 0.12
C ALA A 32 -8.21 -6.27 -1.07
N GLN A 33 -8.96 -6.41 -2.18
CA GLN A 33 -8.71 -5.65 -3.40
C GLN A 33 -8.89 -4.15 -3.18
N ARG A 34 -9.92 -3.74 -2.43
CA ARG A 34 -10.20 -2.34 -2.11
C ARG A 34 -9.09 -1.73 -1.26
N TYR A 35 -8.73 -2.38 -0.15
CA TYR A 35 -7.68 -1.87 0.73
C TYR A 35 -6.30 -1.90 0.09
N SER A 36 -6.02 -2.89 -0.77
CA SER A 36 -4.77 -2.92 -1.55
C SER A 36 -4.64 -1.70 -2.45
N ALA A 37 -5.72 -1.34 -3.17
CA ALA A 37 -5.73 -0.15 -4.02
C ALA A 37 -5.53 1.14 -3.21
N ILE A 38 -6.19 1.25 -2.04
CA ILE A 38 -6.04 2.41 -1.14
C ILE A 38 -4.60 2.53 -0.65
N LEU A 39 -4.01 1.43 -0.16
CA LEU A 39 -2.65 1.39 0.38
C LEU A 39 -1.61 1.73 -0.69
N LEU A 40 -1.71 1.14 -1.88
CA LEU A 40 -0.81 1.47 -3.00
C LEU A 40 -0.92 2.93 -3.41
N THR A 41 -2.14 3.47 -3.49
CA THR A 41 -2.37 4.88 -3.83
C THR A 41 -1.76 5.80 -2.79
N GLY A 42 -1.99 5.52 -1.50
CA GLY A 42 -1.44 6.30 -0.39
C GLY A 42 0.08 6.27 -0.36
N ALA A 43 0.69 5.09 -0.47
CA ALA A 43 2.14 4.94 -0.49
C ALA A 43 2.79 5.66 -1.69
N HIS A 44 2.24 5.52 -2.90
CA HIS A 44 2.74 6.25 -4.06
C HIS A 44 2.58 7.77 -3.92
N GLY A 45 1.45 8.22 -3.37
CA GLY A 45 1.19 9.63 -3.11
C GLY A 45 2.16 10.22 -2.09
N ALA A 46 2.36 9.54 -0.96
CA ALA A 46 3.29 9.95 0.09
C ALA A 46 4.73 10.04 -0.44
N ALA A 47 5.20 9.01 -1.16
CA ALA A 47 6.52 9.00 -1.77
C ALA A 47 6.69 10.12 -2.81
N GLY A 48 5.67 10.40 -3.62
CA GLY A 48 5.70 11.50 -4.59
C GLY A 48 5.75 12.88 -3.94
N LEU A 49 5.01 13.08 -2.86
CA LEU A 49 5.03 14.33 -2.09
C LEU A 49 6.36 14.54 -1.36
N GLU A 50 6.95 13.47 -0.83
CA GLU A 50 8.27 13.53 -0.19
C GLU A 50 9.37 13.84 -1.20
N ALA A 51 9.40 13.14 -2.34
CA ALA A 51 10.39 13.35 -3.40
C ALA A 51 10.30 14.77 -4.02
N SER A 52 9.13 15.42 -3.93
CA SER A 52 8.94 16.81 -4.37
C SER A 52 9.23 17.84 -3.28
N GLY A 53 9.57 17.43 -2.05
CA GLY A 53 9.83 18.30 -0.91
C GLY A 53 8.60 19.00 -0.35
N LEU A 54 7.39 18.53 -0.70
CA LEU A 54 6.14 19.17 -0.30
C LEU A 54 5.72 18.83 1.14
N LEU A 55 6.21 17.73 1.71
CA LEU A 55 5.88 17.29 3.06
C LEU A 55 6.61 18.06 4.15
N THR A 56 7.84 18.49 3.90
CA THR A 56 8.69 19.25 4.86
C THR A 56 8.47 20.75 4.78
N THR A 57 7.34 21.20 4.22
CA THR A 57 6.97 22.61 4.22
C THR A 57 6.35 22.97 5.56
N ASP A 58 6.44 24.24 5.97
CA ASP A 58 5.84 24.77 7.21
C ASP A 58 4.34 24.47 7.36
N LYS A 59 3.67 24.11 6.26
CA LYS A 59 2.24 23.77 6.23
C LYS A 59 1.94 22.38 6.78
N TRP A 60 2.77 21.39 6.47
CA TRP A 60 2.47 19.98 6.75
C TRP A 60 3.42 19.38 7.79
N ASP A 61 4.70 19.77 7.75
CA ASP A 61 5.75 19.34 8.68
C ASP A 61 5.67 17.85 9.06
N THR A 62 5.72 16.98 8.05
CA THR A 62 5.59 15.52 8.21
C THR A 62 6.49 14.77 7.21
N SER A 63 6.58 13.45 7.36
CA SER A 63 7.30 12.51 6.49
C SER A 63 6.35 11.55 5.75
N ALA A 64 6.85 10.90 4.69
CA ALA A 64 6.06 9.85 4.03
C ALA A 64 5.77 8.68 4.97
N GLU A 65 6.70 8.34 5.86
CA GLU A 65 6.57 7.29 6.86
C GLU A 65 5.39 7.55 7.81
N GLU A 66 5.33 8.74 8.40
CA GLU A 66 4.22 9.12 9.31
C GLU A 66 2.85 9.10 8.62
N LEU A 67 2.78 9.52 7.35
CA LEU A 67 1.55 9.45 6.56
C LEU A 67 1.12 8.01 6.27
N ILE A 68 2.07 7.12 6.00
CA ILE A 68 1.81 5.70 5.78
C ILE A 68 1.33 5.05 7.07
N ASP A 69 1.96 5.34 8.21
CA ASP A 69 1.53 4.85 9.52
C ASP A 69 0.10 5.31 9.86
N ALA A 70 -0.20 6.58 9.62
CA ALA A 70 -1.55 7.11 9.80
C ALA A 70 -2.57 6.42 8.88
N LEU A 71 -2.21 6.13 7.62
CA LEU A 71 -3.07 5.40 6.69
C LEU A 71 -3.31 3.97 7.17
N LEU A 72 -2.27 3.25 7.60
CA LEU A 72 -2.37 1.89 8.13
C LEU A 72 -3.29 1.84 9.35
N ALA A 73 -3.27 2.86 10.21
CA ALA A 73 -4.17 2.96 11.36
C ALA A 73 -5.67 3.06 10.99
N THR A 74 -6.00 3.43 9.74
CA THR A 74 -7.39 3.45 9.24
C THR A 74 -7.86 2.12 8.65
N VAL A 75 -6.93 1.19 8.42
CA VAL A 75 -7.23 -0.12 7.84
C VAL A 75 -7.81 -1.02 8.93
N PRO A 76 -9.01 -1.59 8.73
CA PRO A 76 -9.60 -2.48 9.71
C PRO A 76 -8.82 -3.79 9.72
N TYR A 77 -8.47 -4.27 10.91
CA TYR A 77 -8.05 -5.65 11.08
C TYR A 77 -9.31 -6.51 11.21
N ALA A 78 -9.49 -7.47 10.31
CA ALA A 78 -10.49 -8.50 10.48
C ALA A 78 -10.17 -9.21 11.81
N ALA A 79 -11.10 -9.14 12.77
CA ALA A 79 -10.95 -9.89 14.01
C ALA A 79 -10.66 -11.35 13.63
N SER A 80 -9.63 -11.94 14.27
CA SER A 80 -9.38 -13.37 14.16
C SER A 80 -10.70 -14.09 14.40
N PRO A 81 -11.09 -15.09 13.58
CA PRO A 81 -12.29 -15.87 13.86
C PRO A 81 -12.16 -16.35 15.31
N ASP A 82 -13.10 -15.93 16.15
CA ASP A 82 -13.08 -16.17 17.58
C ASP A 82 -12.63 -17.61 17.84
N CYS A 83 -11.54 -17.78 18.61
CA CYS A 83 -11.18 -19.09 19.12
C CYS A 83 -12.29 -19.50 20.09
N SER A 84 -13.31 -20.17 19.56
CA SER A 84 -14.40 -20.80 20.32
C SER A 84 -13.90 -22.03 21.04
#